data_AF-A0A0S7ZY06-F1
#
_entry.id   AF-A0A0S7ZY06-F1
#
_cell.length_a   1.000
_cell.length_b   1.000
_cell.length_c   1.000
_cell.angle_alpha   90.00
_cell.angle_beta   90.00
_cell.angle_gamma   90.00
#
_symmetry.space_group_name_H-M   'P 1'
#
loop_
_entity.id
_entity.type
_entity.pdbx_description
1 polymer ?
#
loop_
_entity_poly.entity_id
_entity_poly.type
_entity_poly.pdbx_seq_one_letter_code
_entity_poly.pdbx_strand_id
1 'polypeptide(L)'
;MKRQIYIHLGDPTLSGKMPEEVHWYVQEPGQAAGPVYHGDLKTAANHALGCRVEVFVSGVEVVLTDVALPGMNKQKLLKAVPFALEEQLASDVEDNHFAIGERQLADKVNVAIVERDIIE
;
A
#
# COMPACT_ATOMS: atom_id res chain seq x y z
N MET A 1 14.07 -20.25 -3.42
CA MET A 1 13.16 -19.17 -2.94
C MET A 1 13.73 -18.64 -1.63
N LYS A 2 13.70 -17.32 -1.38
CA LYS A 2 14.10 -16.76 -0.07
C LYS A 2 12.90 -16.78 0.87
N ARG A 3 13.15 -16.87 2.18
CA ARG A 3 12.12 -16.76 3.22
C ARG A 3 11.39 -15.41 3.08
N GLN A 4 10.07 -15.43 3.21
CA GLN A 4 9.22 -14.24 3.08
C GLN A 4 8.32 -14.10 4.32
N ILE A 5 8.03 -12.86 4.70
CA ILE A 5 6.98 -12.53 5.67
C ILE A 5 5.98 -11.60 5.00
N TYR A 6 4.71 -11.94 5.13
CA TYR A 6 3.57 -11.18 4.67
C TYR A 6 2.92 -10.54 5.89
N ILE A 7 2.78 -9.21 5.91
CA ILE A 7 2.18 -8.47 7.02
C ILE A 7 0.98 -7.71 6.48
N HIS A 8 -0.21 -7.96 7.01
CA HIS A 8 -1.40 -7.17 6.75
C HIS A 8 -1.58 -6.17 7.87
N LEU A 9 -1.47 -4.88 7.54
CA LEU A 9 -1.79 -3.79 8.45
C LEU A 9 -3.31 -3.82 8.69
N GLY A 10 -3.72 -3.86 9.97
CA GLY A 10 -5.13 -3.87 10.34
C GLY A 10 -5.88 -2.63 9.84
N ASP A 11 -7.20 -2.64 10.00
CA ASP A 11 -8.07 -1.55 9.56
C ASP A 11 -7.95 -0.34 10.53
N PRO A 12 -7.39 0.81 10.09
CA PRO A 12 -7.24 1.97 10.94
C PRO A 12 -8.57 2.70 11.18
N THR A 13 -9.65 2.43 10.41
CA THR A 13 -10.96 3.08 10.61
C THR A 13 -11.57 2.83 11.99
N LEU A 14 -11.12 1.80 12.72
CA LEU A 14 -11.55 1.53 14.10
C LEU A 14 -10.77 2.36 15.15
N SER A 15 -9.63 2.97 14.80
CA SER A 15 -8.74 3.63 15.77
C SER A 15 -8.26 5.04 15.39
N GLY A 16 -8.36 5.45 14.11
CA GLY A 16 -7.86 6.73 13.62
C GLY A 16 -6.34 6.91 13.75
N LYS A 17 -5.59 5.79 13.87
CA LYS A 17 -4.13 5.72 14.07
C LYS A 17 -3.56 4.46 13.39
N MET A 18 -2.22 4.34 13.37
CA MET A 18 -1.53 3.09 13.01
C MET A 18 -2.26 1.88 13.64
N PRO A 19 -2.49 0.81 12.88
CA PRO A 19 -3.26 -0.32 13.38
C PRO A 19 -2.57 -0.93 14.60
N GLU A 20 -3.25 -0.93 15.74
CA GLU A 20 -2.77 -1.50 16.99
C GLU A 20 -2.58 -3.03 16.89
N GLU A 21 -3.27 -3.65 15.94
CA GLU A 21 -3.19 -5.07 15.62
C GLU A 21 -2.88 -5.29 14.14
N VAL A 22 -1.85 -6.10 13.87
CA VAL A 22 -1.47 -6.57 12.55
C VAL A 22 -1.57 -8.08 12.49
N HIS A 23 -1.72 -8.60 11.28
CA HIS A 23 -1.70 -10.03 11.00
C HIS A 23 -0.50 -10.37 10.14
N TRP A 24 0.21 -11.46 10.42
CA TRP A 24 1.32 -11.85 9.57
C TRP A 24 1.44 -13.34 9.36
N TYR A 25 2.06 -13.68 8.25
CA TYR A 25 2.32 -15.05 7.82
C TYR A 25 3.78 -15.16 7.36
N VAL A 26 4.50 -16.17 7.82
CA VAL A 26 5.89 -16.44 7.41
C VAL A 26 5.91 -17.63 6.46
N GLN A 27 6.36 -17.38 5.22
CA GLN A 27 6.55 -18.40 4.21
C GLN A 27 7.99 -18.92 4.24
N GLU A 28 8.13 -20.18 4.62
CA GLU A 28 9.37 -20.94 4.48
C GLU A 28 9.46 -21.58 3.07
N PRO A 29 10.61 -21.52 2.38
CA PRO A 29 10.78 -22.15 1.08
C PRO A 29 10.55 -23.66 1.13
N GLY A 30 9.62 -24.17 0.33
CA GLY A 30 9.37 -25.61 0.21
C GLY A 30 8.56 -26.23 1.36
N GLN A 31 8.01 -25.41 2.27
CA GLN A 31 7.04 -25.85 3.27
C GLN A 31 5.63 -25.39 2.94
N ALA A 32 4.64 -26.14 3.41
CA ALA A 32 3.23 -25.78 3.33
C ALA A 32 2.94 -24.53 4.19
N ALA A 33 1.78 -23.91 3.97
CA ALA A 33 1.40 -22.72 4.70
C ALA A 33 1.25 -23.00 6.20
N GLY A 34 2.01 -22.26 7.00
CA GLY A 34 1.90 -22.21 8.47
C GLY A 34 0.73 -21.35 8.97
N PRO A 35 0.62 -21.15 10.30
CA PRO A 35 -0.44 -20.34 10.88
C PRO A 35 -0.27 -18.84 10.55
N VAL A 36 -1.40 -18.11 10.63
CA VAL A 36 -1.40 -16.65 10.68
C VAL A 36 -1.24 -16.22 12.13
N TYR A 37 -0.32 -15.29 12.36
CA TYR A 37 -0.04 -14.69 13.66
C TYR A 37 -0.72 -13.32 13.77
N HIS A 38 -0.95 -12.87 14.99
CA HIS A 38 -1.69 -11.65 15.34
C HIS A 38 -0.94 -10.93 16.48
N GLY A 39 -0.98 -9.60 16.51
CA GLY A 39 -0.32 -8.79 17.54
C GLY A 39 0.20 -7.46 17.01
N ASP A 40 1.17 -6.86 17.71
CA ASP A 40 1.76 -5.59 17.29
C ASP A 40 2.85 -5.75 16.20
N LEU A 41 3.16 -4.65 15.51
CA LEU A 41 4.18 -4.65 14.46
C LEU A 41 5.58 -5.01 15.01
N LYS A 42 5.85 -4.71 16.28
CA LYS A 42 7.11 -5.06 16.95
C LYS A 42 7.28 -6.58 17.07
N THR A 43 6.20 -7.29 17.36
CA THR A 43 6.17 -8.75 17.44
C THR A 43 6.35 -9.36 16.05
N ALA A 44 5.67 -8.81 15.03
CA ALA A 44 5.86 -9.21 13.65
C ALA A 44 7.32 -9.00 13.18
N ALA A 45 7.95 -7.89 13.58
CA ALA A 45 9.35 -7.58 13.25
C ALA A 45 10.34 -8.64 13.76
N ASN A 46 10.07 -9.28 14.89
CA ASN A 46 10.90 -10.38 15.39
C ASN A 46 10.92 -11.58 14.42
N HIS A 47 9.85 -11.78 13.64
CA HIS A 47 9.75 -12.85 12.65
C HIS A 47 10.36 -12.46 11.29
N ALA A 48 10.58 -11.16 11.06
CA ALA A 48 11.06 -10.61 9.79
C ALA A 48 12.58 -10.75 9.57
N LEU A 49 13.35 -11.13 10.60
CA LEU A 49 14.81 -11.24 10.48
C LEU A 49 15.19 -12.28 9.39
N GLY A 50 15.97 -11.83 8.40
CA GLY A 50 16.38 -12.67 7.27
C GLY A 50 15.27 -12.96 6.24
N CYS A 51 14.08 -12.39 6.41
CA CYS A 51 12.97 -12.49 5.46
C CYS A 51 12.99 -11.33 4.47
N ARG A 52 12.46 -11.56 3.26
CA ARG A 52 11.86 -10.49 2.48
C ARG A 52 10.53 -10.11 3.11
N VAL A 53 10.34 -8.84 3.42
CA VAL A 53 9.10 -8.31 4.01
C VAL A 53 8.19 -7.79 2.89
N GLU A 54 6.94 -8.25 2.89
CA GLU A 54 5.87 -7.80 2.00
C GLU A 54 4.70 -7.34 2.88
N VAL A 55 4.30 -6.08 2.73
CA VAL A 55 3.25 -5.45 3.54
C VAL A 55 2.03 -5.20 2.68
N PHE A 56 0.85 -5.50 3.23
CA PHE A 56 -0.45 -5.20 2.67
C PHE A 56 -1.13 -4.15 3.55
N VAL A 57 -1.65 -3.11 2.91
CA VAL A 57 -2.58 -2.16 3.52
C VAL A 57 -4.00 -2.64 3.30
N SER A 58 -4.92 -2.27 4.20
CA SER A 58 -6.34 -2.57 4.02
C SER A 58 -6.85 -1.92 2.74
N GLY A 59 -7.57 -2.68 1.91
CA GLY A 59 -8.12 -2.16 0.65
C GLY A 59 -9.18 -1.07 0.84
N VAL A 60 -9.78 -0.95 2.04
CA VAL A 60 -10.74 0.10 2.37
C VAL A 60 -10.08 1.48 2.54
N GLU A 61 -8.77 1.50 2.79
CA GLU A 61 -7.96 2.71 2.95
C GLU A 61 -7.32 3.18 1.64
N VAL A 62 -7.52 2.43 0.55
CA VAL A 62 -6.89 2.70 -0.74
C VAL A 62 -7.94 3.07 -1.76
N VAL A 63 -7.84 4.30 -2.27
CA VAL A 63 -8.61 4.71 -3.45
C VAL A 63 -7.89 4.20 -4.69
N LEU A 64 -8.55 3.32 -5.44
CA LEU A 64 -8.11 2.86 -6.75
C LEU A 64 -8.87 3.61 -7.84
N THR A 65 -8.17 4.36 -8.67
CA THR A 65 -8.75 5.18 -9.73
C THR A 65 -7.84 5.24 -10.96
N ASP A 66 -8.29 5.92 -12.01
CA ASP A 66 -7.52 6.20 -13.21
C ASP A 66 -7.64 7.67 -13.64
N VAL A 67 -6.62 8.17 -14.34
CA VAL A 67 -6.61 9.53 -14.88
C VAL A 67 -5.99 9.58 -16.28
N ALA A 68 -6.58 10.37 -17.17
CA ALA A 68 -6.09 10.55 -18.54
C ALA A 68 -5.01 11.64 -18.59
N LEU A 69 -3.75 11.24 -18.80
CA LEU A 69 -2.58 12.14 -18.90
C LEU A 69 -1.72 11.77 -20.12
N PRO A 70 -2.18 12.10 -21.35
CA PRO A 70 -1.52 11.69 -22.59
C PRO A 70 -0.14 12.35 -22.78
N GLY A 71 0.78 11.60 -23.39
CA GLY A 71 2.10 12.12 -23.79
C GLY A 71 3.06 12.44 -22.63
N MET A 72 2.72 12.10 -21.39
CA MET A 72 3.58 12.32 -20.23
C MET A 72 4.47 11.12 -19.93
N ASN A 73 5.77 11.39 -19.74
CA ASN A 73 6.70 10.41 -19.20
C ASN A 73 6.47 10.21 -17.68
N LYS A 74 7.07 9.16 -17.11
CA LYS A 74 6.89 8.79 -15.69
C LYS A 74 7.15 9.94 -14.71
N GLN A 75 8.20 10.73 -14.94
CA GLN A 75 8.56 11.86 -14.05
C GLN A 75 7.52 12.98 -14.10
N LYS A 76 6.97 13.28 -15.27
CA LYS A 76 5.89 14.27 -15.42
C LYS A 76 4.59 13.77 -14.80
N LEU A 77 4.27 12.49 -14.97
CA LEU A 77 3.10 11.87 -14.35
C LEU A 77 3.13 11.99 -12.83
N LEU A 78 4.28 11.70 -12.18
CA LEU A 78 4.43 11.83 -10.72
C LEU A 78 4.10 13.23 -10.19
N LYS A 79 4.27 14.27 -11.02
CA LYS A 79 3.93 15.65 -10.64
C LYS A 79 2.50 16.03 -11.00
N ALA A 80 1.96 15.48 -12.08
CA ALA A 80 0.65 15.87 -12.60
C ALA A 80 -0.51 15.10 -11.95
N VAL A 81 -0.29 13.84 -11.57
CA VAL A 81 -1.33 12.97 -11.00
C VAL A 81 -2.00 13.56 -9.75
N PRO A 82 -1.27 14.10 -8.76
CA PRO A 82 -1.89 14.65 -7.56
C PRO A 82 -2.91 15.76 -7.88
N PHE A 83 -2.48 16.76 -8.65
CA PHE A 83 -3.35 17.88 -9.05
C PHE A 83 -4.49 17.47 -9.97
N ALA A 84 -4.28 16.46 -10.84
CA ALA A 84 -5.32 15.99 -11.74
C ALA A 84 -6.46 15.25 -11.00
N LEU A 85 -6.21 14.82 -9.76
CA LEU A 85 -7.17 14.08 -8.93
C LEU A 85 -7.66 14.88 -7.71
N GLU A 86 -7.17 16.11 -7.51
CA GLU A 86 -7.44 16.95 -6.34
C GLU A 86 -8.95 17.12 -6.06
N GLU A 87 -9.75 17.44 -7.09
CA GLU A 87 -11.20 17.61 -6.93
C GLU A 87 -11.95 16.31 -6.56
N GLN A 88 -11.32 15.15 -6.70
CA GLN A 88 -11.90 13.85 -6.36
C GLN A 88 -11.51 13.38 -4.96
N LEU A 89 -10.61 14.08 -4.28
CA LEU A 89 -10.12 13.73 -2.96
C LEU A 89 -10.85 14.52 -1.87
N ALA A 90 -11.01 13.88 -0.71
CA ALA A 90 -11.60 14.51 0.48
C ALA A 90 -10.56 15.20 1.38
N SER A 91 -9.27 15.02 1.07
CA SER A 91 -8.10 15.53 1.80
C SER A 91 -7.13 16.21 0.84
N ASP A 92 -6.14 16.94 1.38
CA ASP A 92 -5.17 17.67 0.55
C ASP A 92 -4.24 16.70 -0.20
N VAL A 93 -3.75 17.10 -1.37
CA VAL A 93 -2.86 16.26 -2.19
C VAL A 93 -1.52 15.99 -1.49
N GLU A 94 -1.08 16.91 -0.62
CA GLU A 94 0.11 16.77 0.21
C GLU A 94 -0.03 15.65 1.26
N ASP A 95 -1.25 15.43 1.79
CA ASP A 95 -1.55 14.43 2.83
C ASP A 95 -1.64 13.00 2.25
N ASN A 96 -1.59 12.87 0.93
CA ASN A 96 -1.77 11.61 0.21
C ASN A 96 -0.46 11.11 -0.41
N HIS A 97 -0.34 9.78 -0.46
CA HIS A 97 0.65 9.06 -1.25
C HIS A 97 0.02 8.52 -2.53
N PHE A 98 0.65 8.80 -3.68
CA PHE A 98 0.19 8.38 -5.00
C PHE A 98 1.13 7.34 -5.60
N ALA A 99 0.64 6.11 -5.75
CA ALA A 99 1.33 5.05 -6.47
C ALA A 99 0.81 4.96 -7.90
N ILE A 100 1.67 5.29 -8.87
CA ILE A 100 1.35 5.27 -10.30
C ILE A 100 1.64 3.89 -10.88
N GLY A 101 0.58 3.22 -11.35
CA GLY A 101 0.63 1.94 -12.01
C GLY A 101 0.98 2.02 -13.50
N GLU A 102 0.68 0.96 -14.23
CA GLU A 102 0.91 0.89 -15.66
C GLU A 102 -0.06 1.77 -16.45
N ARG A 103 0.38 2.20 -17.64
CA ARG A 103 -0.46 2.94 -18.58
C ARG A 103 -1.44 1.97 -19.24
N GLN A 104 -2.71 2.35 -19.26
CA GLN A 104 -3.79 1.63 -19.93
C GLN A 104 -4.01 2.11 -21.36
N LEU A 105 -4.95 1.46 -22.04
CA LEU A 105 -5.49 1.93 -23.32
C LEU A 105 -6.05 3.36 -23.18
N ALA A 106 -6.05 4.11 -24.28
CA ALA A 106 -6.50 5.51 -24.32
C ALA A 106 -5.74 6.46 -23.39
N ASP A 107 -4.46 6.19 -23.12
CA ASP A 107 -3.54 7.08 -22.40
C ASP A 107 -3.92 7.39 -20.93
N LYS A 108 -4.76 6.53 -20.34
CA LYS A 108 -5.06 6.54 -18.90
C LYS A 108 -3.93 5.89 -18.10
N VAL A 109 -3.74 6.33 -16.85
CA VAL A 109 -2.82 5.71 -15.90
C VAL A 109 -3.58 5.29 -14.65
N ASN A 110 -3.34 4.07 -14.19
CA ASN A 110 -3.89 3.58 -12.93
C ASN A 110 -3.17 4.26 -11.77
N VAL A 111 -3.92 4.62 -10.74
CA VAL A 111 -3.39 5.27 -9.53
C VAL A 111 -4.02 4.62 -8.31
N ALA A 112 -3.16 4.24 -7.37
CA ALA A 112 -3.58 3.91 -6.01
C ALA A 112 -3.21 5.07 -5.09
N ILE A 113 -4.15 5.51 -4.26
CA ILE A 113 -4.02 6.66 -3.37
C ILE A 113 -4.30 6.17 -1.95
N VAL A 114 -3.42 6.54 -1.01
CA VAL A 114 -3.55 6.21 0.41
C VAL A 114 -3.06 7.41 1.22
N GLU A 115 -3.70 7.68 2.36
CA GLU A 115 -3.22 8.72 3.28
C GLU A 115 -1.82 8.37 3.80
N ARG A 116 -0.95 9.37 3.92
CA ARG A 116 0.44 9.17 4.37
C ARG A 116 0.54 8.58 5.76
N ASP A 117 -0.34 9.01 6.67
CA ASP A 117 -0.37 8.54 8.06
C ASP A 117 -0.57 7.01 8.19
N ILE A 118 -1.06 6.35 7.13
CA ILE A 118 -1.24 4.90 7.09
C ILE A 118 0.07 4.17 6.79
N ILE A 119 0.99 4.82 6.07
CA ILE A 119 2.21 4.19 5.52
C ILE A 119 3.53 4.79 6.02
N GLU A 120 3.52 5.97 6.66
CA GLU A 120 4.68 6.66 7.25
C GLU A 120 4.87 6.32 8.74
#